data_AF-A0A2G6TYC4-F1
#
_entry.id   AF-A0A2G6TYC4-F1
#
_cell.length_a   1.000
_cell.length_b   1.000
_cell.length_c   1.000
_cell.angle_alpha   90.00
_cell.angle_beta   90.00
_cell.angle_gamma   90.00
#
_symmetry.space_group_name_H-M   'P 1'
#
loop_
_entity.id
_entity.type
_entity.pdbx_description
1 polymer ?
#
loop_
_entity_poly.entity_id
_entity_poly.type
_entity_poly.pdbx_seq_one_letter_code
_entity_poly.pdbx_strand_id
1 'polypeptide(L)'
;MAPSALEDLDWQSVYERPELSVRAAIIKLRGCDARLQALSPDLDALVRVAFCDAAYNGGWSHLQQDRQLCALQRGCDADQWFGHVELHSVKSREKWQGYGQSAYDINREHVRNTVPLQSRRMKYLPWLGV
;
A
#
# COMPACT_ATOMS: atom_id res chain seq x y z
N MET A 1 -0.08 -13.52 -13.76
CA MET A 1 -1.31 -12.80 -14.12
C MET A 1 -1.23 -12.47 -15.60
N ALA A 2 -2.31 -12.67 -16.37
CA ALA A 2 -2.29 -12.47 -17.81
C ALA A 2 -2.26 -10.97 -18.16
N PRO A 3 -1.17 -10.43 -18.74
CA PRO A 3 -1.06 -9.02 -19.12
C PRO A 3 -2.16 -8.57 -20.10
N SER A 4 -2.73 -9.50 -20.86
CA SER A 4 -3.81 -9.23 -21.82
C SER A 4 -5.06 -8.63 -21.19
N ALA A 5 -5.35 -8.91 -19.91
CA ALA A 5 -6.53 -8.36 -19.24
C ALA A 5 -6.48 -6.82 -19.01
N LEU A 6 -5.34 -6.20 -19.31
CA LEU A 6 -5.07 -4.77 -19.22
C LEU A 6 -4.48 -4.21 -20.53
N GLU A 7 -4.54 -4.95 -21.65
CA GLU A 7 -3.90 -4.54 -22.91
C GLU A 7 -4.43 -3.21 -23.46
N ASP A 8 -5.72 -2.96 -23.24
CA ASP A 8 -6.40 -1.71 -23.61
C ASP A 8 -6.14 -0.56 -22.64
N LEU A 9 -5.38 -0.75 -21.54
CA LEU A 9 -5.13 0.32 -20.57
C LEU A 9 -3.90 1.14 -20.99
N ASP A 10 -4.13 2.27 -21.64
CA ASP A 10 -3.10 3.21 -22.09
C ASP A 10 -3.47 4.67 -21.79
N TRP A 11 -2.62 5.63 -22.17
CA TRP A 11 -2.85 7.05 -21.90
C TRP A 11 -4.03 7.65 -22.68
N GLN A 12 -4.45 7.04 -23.79
CA GLN A 12 -5.61 7.46 -24.57
C GLN A 12 -6.90 6.94 -23.93
N SER A 13 -6.86 5.73 -23.37
CA SER A 13 -8.04 5.04 -22.83
C SER A 13 -8.23 5.18 -21.31
N VAL A 14 -7.23 5.64 -20.54
CA VAL A 14 -7.24 5.64 -19.06
C VAL A 14 -8.44 6.36 -18.44
N TYR A 15 -8.97 7.37 -19.14
CA TYR A 15 -10.17 8.12 -18.73
C TYR A 15 -11.48 7.57 -19.33
N GLU A 16 -11.39 6.78 -20.41
CA GLU A 16 -12.53 6.20 -21.12
C GLU A 16 -12.88 4.80 -20.60
N ARG A 17 -11.89 4.10 -20.02
CA ARG A 17 -11.96 2.71 -19.53
C ARG A 17 -11.70 2.65 -18.01
N PRO A 18 -12.51 3.30 -17.17
CA PRO A 18 -12.26 3.40 -15.72
C PRO A 18 -12.23 2.03 -15.02
N GLU A 19 -12.93 1.03 -15.56
CA GLU A 19 -12.92 -0.34 -15.05
C GLU A 19 -11.54 -0.98 -15.16
N LEU A 20 -10.74 -0.63 -16.18
CA LEU A 20 -9.38 -1.13 -16.33
C LEU A 20 -8.43 -0.49 -15.31
N SER A 21 -8.61 0.80 -15.01
CA SER A 21 -7.87 1.49 -13.95
C SER A 21 -8.12 0.87 -12.57
N VAL A 22 -9.38 0.56 -12.25
CA VAL A 22 -9.75 -0.15 -11.01
C VAL A 22 -9.18 -1.57 -11.01
N ARG A 23 -9.30 -2.29 -12.12
CA ARG A 23 -8.75 -3.64 -12.26
C ARG A 23 -7.24 -3.64 -12.05
N ALA A 24 -6.50 -2.71 -12.64
CA ALA A 24 -5.05 -2.57 -12.48
C ALA A 24 -4.65 -2.36 -11.01
N ALA A 25 -5.39 -1.52 -10.28
CA ALA A 25 -5.15 -1.33 -8.85
C ALA A 25 -5.35 -2.62 -8.04
N ILE A 26 -6.47 -3.33 -8.28
CA ILE A 26 -6.76 -4.62 -7.62
C ILE A 26 -5.66 -5.65 -7.94
N ILE A 27 -5.24 -5.72 -9.19
CA ILE A 27 -4.17 -6.59 -9.67
C ILE A 27 -2.86 -6.33 -8.91
N LYS A 28 -2.47 -5.06 -8.79
CA LYS A 28 -1.25 -4.66 -8.09
C LYS A 28 -1.31 -5.02 -6.61
N LEU A 29 -2.46 -4.79 -5.96
CA LEU A 29 -2.68 -5.15 -4.55
C LEU A 29 -2.65 -6.66 -4.32
N ARG A 30 -3.34 -7.47 -5.16
CA ARG A 30 -3.31 -8.94 -5.07
C ARG A 30 -1.92 -9.51 -5.30
N GLY A 31 -1.16 -8.93 -6.22
CA GLY A 31 0.23 -9.30 -6.46
C GLY A 31 1.13 -9.04 -5.25
N CYS A 32 0.90 -7.94 -4.54
CA CYS A 32 1.58 -7.65 -3.28
C CYS A 32 1.18 -8.63 -2.17
N ASP A 33 -0.12 -8.86 -1.97
CA ASP A 33 -0.63 -9.76 -0.92
C ASP A 33 -0.10 -11.19 -1.11
N ALA A 34 -0.11 -11.70 -2.34
CA ALA A 34 0.48 -13.01 -2.66
C ALA A 34 1.99 -13.10 -2.32
N ARG A 35 2.75 -12.02 -2.56
CA ARG A 35 4.18 -11.97 -2.18
C ARG A 35 4.36 -11.95 -0.67
N LEU A 36 3.54 -11.18 0.06
CA LEU A 36 3.59 -11.16 1.52
C LEU A 36 3.21 -12.51 2.13
N GLN A 37 2.16 -13.15 1.63
CA GLN A 37 1.76 -14.50 2.08
C GLN A 37 2.87 -15.53 1.86
N ALA A 38 3.61 -15.44 0.75
CA ALA A 38 4.72 -16.35 0.49
C ALA A 38 5.95 -16.09 1.40
N LEU A 39 6.19 -14.84 1.79
CA LEU A 39 7.37 -14.45 2.57
C LEU A 39 7.14 -14.42 4.09
N SER A 40 5.90 -14.17 4.50
CA SER A 40 5.49 -13.93 5.88
C SER A 40 4.04 -14.43 6.06
N PRO A 41 3.83 -15.76 6.04
CA PRO A 41 2.50 -16.37 5.97
C PRO A 41 1.60 -16.05 7.17
N ASP A 42 2.21 -15.78 8.32
CA ASP A 42 1.51 -15.55 9.59
C ASP A 42 1.09 -14.09 9.82
N LEU A 43 1.36 -13.19 8.86
CA LEU A 43 0.94 -11.80 8.96
C LEU A 43 -0.58 -11.68 9.07
N ASP A 44 -1.06 -10.85 9.98
CA ASP A 44 -2.48 -10.49 10.04
C ASP A 44 -2.95 -9.85 8.73
N ALA A 45 -4.22 -10.08 8.37
CA ALA A 45 -4.78 -9.61 7.11
C ALA A 45 -4.79 -8.07 7.00
N LEU A 46 -5.07 -7.35 8.10
CA LEU A 46 -5.05 -5.89 8.12
C LEU A 46 -3.62 -5.36 7.96
N VAL A 47 -2.64 -6.03 8.57
CA VAL A 47 -1.22 -5.71 8.40
C VAL A 47 -0.79 -5.90 6.95
N ARG A 48 -1.20 -7.00 6.28
CA ARG A 48 -0.91 -7.20 4.85
C ARG A 48 -1.53 -6.10 3.99
N VAL A 49 -2.75 -5.67 4.29
CA VAL A 49 -3.39 -4.53 3.60
C VAL A 49 -2.59 -3.24 3.81
N ALA A 50 -2.14 -2.96 5.03
CA ALA A 50 -1.32 -1.78 5.34
C ALA A 50 -0.01 -1.78 4.54
N PHE A 51 0.71 -2.90 4.54
CA PHE A 51 1.93 -3.06 3.76
C PHE A 51 1.68 -2.90 2.26
N CYS A 52 0.62 -3.52 1.73
CA CYS A 52 0.33 -3.43 0.30
C CYS A 52 -0.15 -2.05 -0.14
N ASP A 53 -0.87 -1.32 0.71
CA ASP A 53 -1.22 0.07 0.46
C ASP A 53 0.03 0.96 0.45
N ALA A 54 0.94 0.78 1.41
CA ALA A 54 2.23 1.47 1.44
C ALA A 54 3.08 1.17 0.19
N ALA A 55 3.13 -0.09 -0.25
CA ALA A 55 3.84 -0.51 -1.45
C ALA A 55 3.15 -0.05 -2.74
N TYR A 56 1.82 0.07 -2.75
CA TYR A 56 1.08 0.60 -3.88
C TYR A 56 1.48 2.06 -4.15
N ASN A 57 1.54 2.87 -3.10
CA ASN A 57 1.89 4.28 -3.18
C ASN A 57 3.41 4.52 -3.30
N GLY A 58 4.24 3.81 -2.53
CA GLY A 58 5.67 4.08 -2.39
C GLY A 58 6.62 3.04 -3.00
N GLY A 59 6.08 1.97 -3.57
CA GLY A 59 6.84 0.88 -4.20
C GLY A 59 7.24 -0.25 -3.24
N TRP A 60 7.26 -1.48 -3.77
CA TRP A 60 7.59 -2.70 -3.04
C TRP A 60 9.01 -2.68 -2.44
N SER A 61 10.02 -2.26 -3.21
CA SER A 61 11.40 -2.26 -2.73
C SER A 61 11.59 -1.33 -1.53
N HIS A 62 10.91 -0.17 -1.52
CA HIS A 62 10.97 0.73 -0.36
C HIS A 62 10.21 0.18 0.84
N LEU A 63 9.08 -0.52 0.65
CA LEU A 63 8.42 -1.22 1.76
C LEU A 63 9.37 -2.22 2.44
N GLN A 64 10.09 -3.01 1.65
CA GLN A 64 11.02 -4.00 2.19
C GLN A 64 12.17 -3.33 2.96
N GLN A 65 12.68 -2.20 2.47
CA GLN A 65 13.68 -1.40 3.18
C GLN A 65 13.12 -0.79 4.48
N ASP A 66 11.88 -0.31 4.48
CA ASP A 66 11.21 0.19 5.68
C ASP A 66 11.06 -0.93 6.74
N ARG A 67 10.68 -2.15 6.34
CA ARG A 67 10.62 -3.34 7.23
C ARG A 67 12.00 -3.71 7.78
N GLN A 68 13.02 -3.73 6.93
CA GLN A 68 14.40 -3.99 7.36
C GLN A 68 14.89 -2.94 8.35
N LEU A 69 14.61 -1.66 8.08
CA LEU A 69 14.98 -0.57 8.98
C LEU A 69 14.29 -0.73 10.34
N CYS A 70 13.00 -1.06 10.36
CA CYS A 70 12.27 -1.39 11.59
C CYS A 70 12.92 -2.57 12.34
N ALA A 71 13.24 -3.68 11.67
CA ALA A 71 13.87 -4.84 12.31
C ALA A 71 15.20 -4.52 13.02
N LEU A 72 15.89 -3.45 12.59
CA LEU A 72 17.13 -2.97 13.21
C LEU A 72 16.89 -2.02 14.40
N GLN A 73 15.67 -1.55 14.62
CA GLN A 73 15.32 -0.68 15.75
C GLN A 73 14.88 -1.48 16.97
N ARG A 74 15.37 -1.08 18.14
CA ARG A 74 14.96 -1.70 19.41
C ARG A 74 13.46 -1.53 19.63
N GLY A 75 12.76 -2.64 19.83
CA GLY A 75 11.33 -2.66 20.13
C GLY A 75 10.41 -2.51 18.92
N CYS A 76 10.95 -2.55 17.70
CA CYS A 76 10.12 -2.54 16.49
C CYS A 76 9.88 -3.97 15.97
N ASP A 77 8.62 -4.27 15.67
CA ASP A 77 8.20 -5.52 15.04
C ASP A 77 8.02 -5.28 13.53
N ALA A 78 8.89 -5.88 12.72
CA ALA A 78 8.87 -5.73 11.25
C ALA A 78 7.69 -6.43 10.57
N ASP A 79 6.92 -7.20 11.34
CA ASP A 79 5.69 -7.86 10.95
C ASP A 79 4.44 -7.14 11.49
N GLN A 80 4.62 -5.93 12.03
CA GLN A 80 3.54 -5.01 12.39
C GLN A 80 3.68 -3.69 11.64
N TRP A 81 2.55 -3.14 11.18
CA TRP A 81 2.56 -1.80 10.57
C TRP A 81 2.41 -0.69 11.60
N PHE A 82 1.28 -0.70 12.33
CA PHE A 82 0.90 0.38 13.25
C PHE A 82 1.77 0.38 14.49
N GLY A 83 2.30 1.55 14.85
CA GLY A 83 3.25 1.70 15.95
C GLY A 83 4.64 1.09 15.68
N HIS A 84 4.86 0.50 14.50
CA HIS A 84 6.10 -0.18 14.14
C HIS A 84 6.60 0.32 12.78
N VAL A 85 6.47 -0.44 11.69
CA VAL A 85 7.05 -0.09 10.39
C VAL A 85 6.63 1.31 9.89
N GLU A 86 5.45 1.82 10.25
CA GLU A 86 5.03 3.17 9.84
C GLU A 86 5.96 4.29 10.36
N LEU A 87 6.66 4.05 11.48
CA LEU A 87 7.56 5.00 12.13
C LEU A 87 8.96 5.00 11.52
N HIS A 88 9.29 3.98 10.72
CA HIS A 88 10.63 3.74 10.17
C HIS A 88 10.59 3.73 8.65
N SER A 89 11.30 4.65 8.00
CA SER A 89 11.27 4.79 6.55
C SER A 89 12.61 5.22 5.99
N VAL A 90 12.96 4.68 4.82
CA VAL A 90 14.08 5.18 4.01
C VAL A 90 13.68 6.34 3.09
N LYS A 91 12.39 6.65 2.97
CA LYS A 91 11.88 7.73 2.11
C LYS A 91 12.30 9.10 2.66
N SER A 92 12.56 10.04 1.75
CA SER A 92 12.90 11.41 2.12
C SER A 92 11.80 12.07 2.97
N ARG A 93 12.24 12.78 4.00
CA ARG A 93 11.42 13.66 4.85
C ARG A 93 11.46 15.12 4.39
N GLU A 94 12.21 15.42 3.34
CA GLU A 94 12.23 16.73 2.72
C GLU A 94 10.93 16.96 1.94
N LYS A 95 10.34 18.14 2.10
CA LYS A 95 9.11 18.50 1.39
C LYS A 95 9.40 18.75 -0.09
N TRP A 96 8.59 18.16 -0.96
CA TRP A 96 8.66 18.44 -2.38
C TRP A 96 8.00 19.78 -2.72
N GLN A 97 8.68 20.56 -3.57
CA GLN A 97 8.13 21.79 -4.13
C GLN A 97 6.86 21.45 -4.93
N GLY A 98 5.76 22.16 -4.65
CA GLY A 98 4.45 21.96 -5.29
C GLY A 98 3.48 21.05 -4.54
N TYR A 99 3.95 19.99 -3.86
CA TYR A 99 3.08 19.09 -3.08
C TYR A 99 2.93 19.50 -1.61
N GLY A 100 3.91 20.23 -1.06
CA GLY A 100 3.89 20.70 0.34
C GLY A 100 4.12 19.60 1.39
N GLN A 101 4.32 18.36 0.95
CA GLN A 101 4.57 17.17 1.77
C GLN A 101 5.84 16.44 1.30
N SER A 102 6.42 15.63 2.20
CA SER A 102 7.54 14.76 1.85
C SER A 102 7.07 13.40 1.31
N ALA A 103 7.97 12.66 0.66
CA ALA A 103 7.68 11.29 0.21
C ALA A 103 7.33 10.36 1.39
N TYR A 104 7.93 10.59 2.56
CA TYR A 104 7.54 9.93 3.80
C TYR A 104 6.09 10.24 4.17
N ASP A 105 5.74 11.53 4.26
CA ASP A 105 4.42 11.97 4.73
C ASP A 105 3.32 11.45 3.79
N ILE A 106 3.49 11.63 2.48
CA ILE A 106 2.54 11.18 1.44
C ILE A 106 2.26 9.67 1.60
N ASN A 107 3.31 8.87 1.80
CA ASN A 107 3.16 7.42 1.89
C ASN A 107 2.48 6.98 3.18
N ARG A 108 2.84 7.58 4.33
CA ARG A 108 2.21 7.25 5.61
C ARG A 108 0.78 7.75 5.69
N GLU A 109 0.51 8.93 5.13
CA GLU A 109 -0.83 9.48 5.01
C GLU A 109 -1.72 8.60 4.13
N HIS A 110 -1.21 8.05 3.01
CA HIS A 110 -1.98 7.15 2.16
C HIS A 110 -2.51 5.95 2.97
N VAL A 111 -1.64 5.27 3.74
CA VAL A 111 -2.06 4.16 4.59
C VAL A 111 -3.01 4.62 5.69
N ARG A 112 -2.72 5.74 6.37
CA ARG A 112 -3.60 6.26 7.43
C ARG A 112 -5.00 6.62 6.92
N ASN A 113 -5.11 7.07 5.68
CA ASN A 113 -6.37 7.47 5.08
C ASN A 113 -7.15 6.29 4.49
N THR A 114 -6.55 5.10 4.37
CA THR A 114 -7.21 3.92 3.79
C THR A 114 -7.36 2.75 4.77
N VAL A 115 -6.43 2.56 5.71
CA VAL A 115 -6.29 1.30 6.47
C VAL A 115 -6.72 1.36 7.95
N PRO A 116 -6.23 2.27 8.82
CA PRO A 116 -6.24 2.14 10.28
C PRO A 116 -7.49 1.51 10.86
N LEU A 117 -8.68 1.88 10.38
CA LEU A 117 -9.92 1.13 10.65
C LEU A 117 -10.96 1.28 9.52
N GLN A 118 -10.57 1.26 8.23
CA GLN A 118 -11.48 1.48 7.09
C GLN A 118 -12.11 2.89 6.95
N SER A 119 -11.41 3.99 7.15
CA SER A 119 -12.03 5.34 7.11
C SER A 119 -12.77 5.70 5.80
N ARG A 120 -12.48 5.02 4.68
CA ARG A 120 -13.38 4.99 3.50
C ARG A 120 -14.22 3.73 3.36
N ARG A 121 -13.71 2.54 3.74
CA ARG A 121 -14.45 1.26 3.60
C ARG A 121 -15.60 1.12 4.62
N MET A 122 -15.56 1.80 5.77
CA MET A 122 -16.67 1.91 6.73
C MET A 122 -17.93 2.44 6.05
N LYS A 123 -17.79 3.40 5.12
CA LYS A 123 -18.91 3.90 4.30
C LYS A 123 -19.57 2.78 3.48
N TYR A 124 -18.78 1.78 3.08
CA TYR A 124 -19.20 0.68 2.23
C TYR A 124 -19.54 -0.60 3.00
N LEU A 125 -19.23 -0.71 4.29
CA LEU A 125 -19.55 -1.89 5.11
C LEU A 125 -21.03 -2.33 5.01
N PRO A 126 -22.03 -1.43 5.10
CA PRO A 126 -23.44 -1.81 4.96
C PRO A 126 -23.77 -2.49 3.62
N TRP A 127 -22.96 -2.26 2.59
CA TRP A 127 -23.14 -2.77 1.24
C TRP A 127 -22.30 -4.02 0.96
N LEU A 128 -21.38 -4.39 1.87
CA LEU A 128 -20.49 -5.54 1.72
C LEU A 128 -21.02 -6.82 2.38
N GLY A 129 -22.17 -6.76 3.05
CA GLY A 129 -22.81 -7.92 3.68
C GLY A 129 -22.00 -8.53 4.84
N VAL A 130 -21.14 -7.72 5.46
CA VAL A 130 -20.30 -8.07 6.62
C VAL A 130 -20.55 -7.10 7.77
#